data_AF-A0A2I3RJM5-F1
#
_entry.id   AF-A0A2I3RJM5-F1
#
_cell.length_a   1.000
_cell.length_b   1.000
_cell.length_c   1.000
_cell.angle_alpha   90.00
_cell.angle_beta   90.00
_cell.angle_gamma   90.00
#
_symmetry.space_group_name_H-M   'P 1'
#
loop_
_entity.id
_entity.type
_entity.pdbx_description
1 polymer ?
#
loop_
_entity_poly.entity_id
_entity_poly.type
_entity_poly.pdbx_seq_one_letter_code
_entity_poly.pdbx_strand_id
1 'polypeptide(L)' 'MVPRLLLRAWPWGPAVGPGAPSRPLSAGSGPGQYLQRSIVPTMHYQDSLPRTPRCYLRFSILNASQIPSPLT' A
#
# COMPACT_ATOMS: atom_id res chain seq x y z
N MET A 1 46.49 12.73 -30.29
CA MET A 1 47.08 13.60 -29.25
C MET A 1 46.12 13.66 -28.05
N VAL A 2 46.59 13.17 -26.88
CA VAL A 2 46.31 13.60 -25.48
C VAL A 2 44.85 13.58 -24.95
N PRO A 3 44.54 13.17 -23.69
CA PRO A 3 44.91 11.96 -22.95
C PRO A 3 43.80 11.43 -21.98
N ARG A 4 44.03 10.22 -21.46
CA ARG A 4 43.76 9.70 -20.09
C ARG A 4 42.95 10.57 -19.12
N LEU A 5 41.88 10.01 -18.52
CA LEU A 5 41.69 10.04 -17.06
C LEU A 5 40.70 8.95 -16.57
N LEU A 6 41.26 7.88 -16.00
CA LEU A 6 40.83 7.17 -14.79
C LEU A 6 39.33 7.15 -14.42
N LEU A 7 38.65 6.03 -14.67
CA LEU A 7 37.60 5.59 -13.74
C LEU A 7 37.74 4.09 -13.43
N ARG A 8 38.36 3.88 -12.27
CA ARG A 8 38.37 2.72 -11.36
C ARG A 8 37.96 1.35 -11.90
N ALA A 9 38.91 0.43 -11.79
CA ALA A 9 38.66 -0.99 -11.59
C ALA A 9 37.69 -1.21 -10.42
N TRP A 10 36.52 -1.75 -10.73
CA TRP A 10 35.65 -2.39 -9.74
C TRP A 10 36.01 -3.88 -9.73
N PRO A 11 36.53 -4.42 -8.63
CA PRO A 11 36.82 -5.83 -8.53
C PRO A 11 35.57 -6.58 -8.09
N TRP A 12 35.49 -7.85 -8.51
CA TRP A 12 34.65 -8.93 -7.98
C TRP A 12 33.57 -9.42 -8.95
N GLY A 13 33.91 -10.55 -9.58
CA GLY A 13 32.94 -11.47 -10.14
C GLY A 13 32.00 -12.02 -9.06
N PRO A 14 30.93 -12.72 -9.46
CA PRO A 14 29.96 -13.26 -8.52
C PRO A 14 30.62 -14.34 -7.66
N ALA A 15 30.87 -14.00 -6.40
CA ALA A 15 31.22 -14.96 -5.38
C ALA A 15 30.02 -15.92 -5.19
N VAL A 16 30.19 -17.17 -5.60
CA VAL A 16 29.31 -18.28 -5.22
C VAL A 16 29.46 -18.47 -3.72
N GLY A 17 28.57 -17.85 -2.94
CA GLY A 17 28.43 -18.07 -1.51
C GLY A 17 27.33 -19.10 -1.22
N PRO A 18 27.58 -20.12 -0.37
CA PRO A 18 26.56 -21.06 0.05
C PRO A 18 25.77 -20.50 1.25
N GLY A 19 24.45 -20.62 1.20
CA GLY A 19 23.64 -20.66 2.42
C GLY A 19 23.14 -19.31 2.96
N ALA A 20 22.09 -18.80 2.35
CA ALA A 20 20.94 -18.34 3.12
C ALA A 20 19.71 -18.91 2.43
N PRO A 21 18.82 -19.67 3.11
CA PRO A 21 17.50 -19.93 2.56
C PRO A 21 16.83 -18.56 2.51
N SER A 22 16.85 -17.93 1.33
CA SER A 22 15.89 -16.88 1.03
C SER A 22 14.53 -17.52 1.22
N ARG A 23 13.87 -17.16 2.32
CA ARG A 23 12.49 -17.56 2.60
C ARG A 23 11.72 -17.40 1.30
N PRO A 24 11.13 -18.46 0.72
CA PRO A 24 10.30 -18.29 -0.46
C PRO A 24 9.23 -17.29 -0.08
N LEU A 25 9.17 -16.13 -0.75
CA LEU A 25 8.04 -15.22 -0.62
C LEU A 25 6.85 -15.98 -1.20
N SER A 26 6.15 -16.68 -0.30
CA SER A 26 4.96 -17.50 -0.51
C SER A 26 4.92 -18.28 -1.82
N ALA A 27 5.62 -19.41 -1.86
CA ALA A 27 5.30 -20.50 -2.78
C ALA A 27 3.94 -21.10 -2.36
N GLY A 28 2.84 -20.52 -2.84
CA GLY A 28 1.53 -21.00 -2.45
C GLY A 28 0.41 -20.22 -3.10
N SER A 29 0.39 -20.10 -4.42
CA SER A 29 -0.77 -19.57 -5.14
C SER A 29 -1.95 -20.57 -5.15
N GLY A 30 -2.36 -21.07 -3.98
CA GLY A 30 -3.51 -21.97 -3.81
C GLY A 30 -4.70 -21.25 -3.19
N PRO A 31 -5.90 -21.84 -3.11
CA PRO A 31 -7.01 -21.23 -2.39
C PRO A 31 -6.73 -21.03 -0.88
N GLY A 32 -5.72 -21.71 -0.32
CA GLY A 32 -5.28 -21.71 1.09
C GLY A 32 -4.66 -20.43 1.66
N GLN A 33 -4.24 -19.50 0.81
CA GLN A 33 -3.50 -18.26 1.17
C GLN A 33 -4.40 -17.04 1.39
N TYR A 34 -5.70 -17.14 1.09
CA TYR A 34 -6.63 -16.04 1.37
C TYR A 34 -7.04 -16.05 2.84
N LEU A 35 -6.80 -14.94 3.55
CA LEU A 35 -7.24 -14.73 4.93
C LEU A 35 -8.77 -14.80 5.06
N GLN A 36 -9.49 -14.41 4.00
CA GLN A 36 -10.93 -14.45 3.93
C GLN A 36 -11.38 -14.93 2.54
N ARG A 37 -12.37 -15.80 2.50
CA ARG A 37 -12.99 -16.30 1.27
C ARG A 37 -14.45 -15.90 1.23
N SER A 38 -14.72 -14.73 0.64
CA SER A 38 -16.09 -14.25 0.51
C SER A 38 -16.82 -15.02 -0.59
N ILE A 39 -18.06 -15.43 -0.31
CA ILE A 39 -18.97 -16.03 -1.29
C ILE A 39 -19.57 -14.94 -2.20
N VAL A 40 -19.66 -13.72 -1.67
CA VAL A 40 -20.16 -12.53 -2.38
C VAL A 40 -18.96 -11.72 -2.90
N PRO A 41 -18.99 -11.20 -4.14
CA PRO A 41 -17.94 -10.32 -4.64
C PRO A 41 -17.68 -9.16 -3.66
N THR A 42 -16.40 -8.87 -3.38
CA THR A 42 -16.03 -7.81 -2.42
C THR A 42 -16.69 -6.46 -2.74
N MET A 43 -16.96 -6.20 -4.02
CA MET A 43 -17.55 -4.95 -4.52
C MET A 43 -19.05 -5.05 -4.84
N HIS A 44 -19.73 -6.13 -4.43
CA HIS A 44 -21.11 -6.44 -4.85
C HIS A 44 -22.13 -5.31 -4.61
N TYR A 45 -21.96 -4.50 -3.56
CA TYR A 45 -22.91 -3.45 -3.19
C TYR A 45 -22.52 -2.05 -3.64
N GLN A 46 -21.39 -1.90 -4.33
CA GLN A 46 -20.81 -0.59 -4.62
C GLN A 46 -21.71 0.25 -5.53
N ASP A 47 -22.36 -0.37 -6.51
CA ASP A 47 -23.29 0.31 -7.42
C ASP A 47 -24.62 0.71 -6.75
N SER A 48 -24.93 0.07 -5.62
CA SER A 48 -26.16 0.30 -4.85
C SER A 48 -25.98 1.25 -3.68
N LEU A 49 -24.77 1.80 -3.46
CA LEU A 49 -24.53 2.70 -2.34
C LEU A 49 -25.37 3.98 -2.47
N PRO A 50 -26.00 4.45 -1.39
CA PRO A 50 -26.69 5.72 -1.40
C PRO A 50 -25.68 6.84 -1.69
N ARG A 51 -26.12 7.86 -2.43
CA ARG A 51 -25.29 9.05 -2.64
C ARG A 51 -24.98 9.69 -1.31
N THR A 52 -23.73 10.14 -1.15
CA THR A 52 -23.32 10.92 0.01
C THR A 52 -24.29 12.11 0.17
N PRO A 53 -24.88 12.29 1.36
CA PRO A 53 -25.82 13.38 1.58
C PRO A 53 -25.09 14.71 1.39
N ARG A 54 -25.75 15.66 0.73
CA ARG A 54 -25.23 17.02 0.57
C ARG A 54 -25.57 17.83 1.83
N CYS A 55 -24.56 18.23 2.57
CA CYS A 55 -24.75 19.14 3.71
C CYS A 55 -24.84 20.59 3.23
N TYR A 56 -25.83 21.33 3.73
CA TYR A 56 -25.93 22.78 3.51
C TYR A 56 -24.89 23.50 4.36
N LEU A 57 -24.12 24.42 3.75
CA LEU A 57 -23.01 25.12 4.42
C LEU A 57 -23.41 25.73 5.77
N ARG A 58 -24.57 26.41 5.82
CA ARG A 58 -25.08 27.02 7.05
C ARG A 58 -25.36 25.97 8.14
N PHE A 59 -25.88 24.81 7.77
CA PHE A 59 -26.13 23.70 8.70
C PHE A 59 -24.82 23.09 9.19
N SER A 60 -23.84 22.91 8.30
CA SER A 60 -22.51 22.40 8.65
C SER A 60 -21.77 23.33 9.61
N ILE A 61 -21.82 24.64 9.39
CA ILE A 61 -21.16 25.63 10.25
C ILE A 61 -21.81 25.68 11.63
N LEU A 62 -23.15 25.69 11.69
CA LEU A 62 -23.88 25.69 12.97
C LEU A 62 -23.58 24.42 13.78
N ASN A 63 -23.57 23.26 13.13
CA ASN A 63 -23.23 21.99 13.78
C ASN A 63 -21.77 21.97 14.27
N ALA A 64 -20.81 22.38 13.43
CA ALA A 64 -19.39 22.43 13.80
C ALA A 64 -19.11 23.38 14.97
N SER A 65 -19.82 24.52 15.04
CA SER A 65 -19.71 25.48 16.15
C SER A 65 -20.30 24.98 17.48
N GLN A 66 -21.08 23.90 17.43
CA GLN A 66 -21.73 23.29 18.58
C GLN A 66 -20.93 22.11 19.16
N ILE A 67 -19.88 21.67 18.45
CA ILE A 67 -18.93 20.70 18.98
C ILE A 67 -18.12 21.45 20.06
N PRO A 68 -18.24 21.11 21.35
CA PRO A 68 -17.34 21.66 22.35
C PRO A 68 -15.92 21.32 21.91
N SER A 69 -15.05 22.32 21.82
CA SER A 69 -13.62 22.09 21.61
C SER A 69 -13.18 20.96 22.54
N PRO A 70 -12.49 19.90 22.05
CA PRO A 70 -11.88 18.96 22.96
C PRO A 70 -10.98 19.79 23.87
N LEU A 71 -11.39 19.90 25.14
CA LEU A 71 -10.52 20.45 26.16
C LEU A 71 -9.34 19.47 26.24
N THR A 72 -8.15 20.04 26.07
CA THR A 72 -6.80 19.45 26.22
C THR A 72 -6.36 18.42 25.17
#